data_AF-A0A536YYB4-F1
#
_entry.id   AF-A0A536YYB4-F1
#
_cell.length_a   1.000
_cell.length_b   1.000
_cell.length_c   1.000
_cell.angle_alpha   90.00
_cell.angle_beta   90.00
_cell.angle_gamma   90.00
#
_symmetry.space_group_name_H-M   'P 1'
#
loop_
_entity.id
_entity.type
_entity.pdbx_description
1 polymer ?
#
loop_
_entity_poly.entity_id
_entity_poly.type
_entity_poly.pdbx_seq_one_letter_code
_entity_poly.pdbx_strand_id
1 'polypeptide(L)' 'GVTACHNVLAMSVAALPGSRLYPGSWSEWIADAERPVARGD' A
#
# COMPACT_ATOMS: atom_id res chain seq x y z
N GLY A 1 6.31 -1.11 0.56
CA GLY A 1 6.03 -2.20 1.50
C GLY A 1 6.23 -1.81 2.94
N VAL A 2 7.47 -1.46 3.32
CA VAL A 2 7.90 -1.31 4.72
C VAL A 2 6.97 -0.44 5.57
N THR A 3 6.61 0.78 5.11
CA THR A 3 5.69 1.65 5.86
C THR A 3 4.29 1.04 6.00
N ALA A 4 3.77 0.45 4.92
CA ALA A 4 2.45 -0.18 4.93
C ALA A 4 2.37 -1.41 5.85
N CYS A 5 3.50 -2.09 6.13
CA CYS A 5 3.54 -3.17 7.11
C CYS A 5 3.12 -2.69 8.51
N HIS A 6 3.57 -1.50 8.93
CA HIS A 6 3.19 -0.94 10.22
C HIS A 6 1.68 -0.65 10.29
N ASN A 7 1.07 -0.21 9.19
CA ASN A 7 -0.37 0.02 9.13
C ASN A 7 -1.17 -1.28 9.26
N VAL A 8 -0.74 -2.35 8.57
CA VAL A 8 -1.39 -3.67 8.69
C VAL A 8 -1.28 -4.21 10.12
N LEU A 9 -0.12 -4.04 10.78
CA LEU A 9 0.05 -4.39 12.19
C LEU A 9 -0.87 -3.58 13.10
N ALA A 10 -0.92 -2.26 12.93
CA ALA A 10 -1.78 -1.38 13.71
C ALA A 10 -3.26 -1.75 13.56
N MET A 11 -3.72 -2.08 12.35
CA MET A 11 -5.08 -2.56 12.11
C MET A 11 -5.37 -3.90 12.80
N SER A 12 -4.39 -4.81 12.81
CA SER A 12 -4.52 -6.09 13.51
C SER A 12 -4.66 -5.88 15.03
N VAL A 13 -3.86 -4.98 15.62
CA VAL A 13 -3.95 -4.59 17.03
C VAL A 13 -5.28 -3.88 17.34
N ALA A 14 -5.80 -3.08 16.42
CA ALA A 14 -7.08 -2.40 16.54
C ALA A 14 -8.30 -3.32 16.32
N ALA A 15 -8.11 -4.64 16.15
CA ALA A 15 -9.15 -5.60 15.82
C ALA A 15 -9.94 -5.25 14.54
N LEU A 16 -9.27 -4.64 13.55
CA LEU A 16 -9.79 -4.31 12.23
C LEU A 16 -9.22 -5.31 11.19
N PRO A 17 -9.86 -6.48 10.98
CA PRO A 17 -9.34 -7.49 10.06
C PRO A 17 -9.56 -7.10 8.59
N GLY A 18 -8.85 -7.79 7.69
CA GLY A 18 -9.09 -7.70 6.24
C GLY A 18 -8.13 -6.82 5.45
N SER A 19 -7.19 -6.14 6.11
CA SER A 19 -6.14 -5.37 5.44
C SER A 19 -5.26 -6.25 4.58
N ARG A 20 -4.91 -5.75 3.38
CA ARG A 20 -3.98 -6.42 2.47
C ARG A 20 -2.76 -5.55 2.25
N LEU A 21 -1.59 -6.19 2.21
CA LEU A 21 -0.33 -5.53 1.90
C LEU A 21 -0.02 -5.69 0.42
N TYR A 22 0.31 -4.59 -0.26
CA TYR A 22 0.97 -4.61 -1.57
C TYR A 22 2.47 -4.34 -1.36
N PRO A 23 3.35 -5.37 -1.37
CA PRO A 23 4.73 -5.21 -0.93
C PRO A 23 5.56 -4.27 -1.79
N GLY A 24 5.52 -4.41 -3.12
CA GLY A 24 6.34 -3.59 -4.02
C GLY A 24 5.88 -2.13 -4.11
N SER A 25 4.64 -1.85 -3.70
CA SER A 25 4.20 -0.49 -3.34
C SER A 25 4.38 0.47 -4.52
N TRP A 26 4.54 1.76 -4.24
CA TRP A 26 4.73 2.78 -5.26
C TRP A 26 5.86 2.47 -6.25
N SER A 27 7.02 2.00 -5.79
CA SER A 27 8.16 1.68 -6.66
C SER A 27 7.83 0.61 -7.70
N GLU A 28 7.09 -0.43 -7.32
CA GLU A 28 6.62 -1.45 -8.27
C GLU A 28 5.51 -0.90 -9.18
N TRP A 29 4.61 -0.05 -8.65
CA TRP A 29 3.54 0.53 -9.45
C TRP A 29 4.05 1.41 -10.59
N ILE A 30 5.00 2.30 -10.32
CA ILE A 30 5.52 3.23 -11.34
C ILE A 30 6.56 2.61 -12.28
N ALA A 31 7.02 1.38 -12.01
CA ALA A 31 7.93 0.67 -12.90
C ALA A 31 7.28 0.32 -14.24
N ASP A 32 5.94 0.31 -14.28
CA ASP A 32 5.13 0.13 -15.46
C ASP A 32 4.49 1.48 -15.85
N ALA A 33 4.94 2.03 -16.97
CA ALA A 33 4.49 3.34 -17.45
C ALA A 33 3.05 3.34 -17.99
N GLU A 34 2.45 2.17 -18.22
CA GLU A 34 1.05 2.07 -18.69
C GLU A 34 0.05 2.16 -17.54
N ARG A 35 0.48 2.03 -16.28
CA ARG A 35 -0.43 2.07 -15.12
C ARG A 35 -0.90 3.50 -14.84
N PRO A 36 -2.20 3.70 -14.54
CA PRO A 36 -2.74 5.02 -14.26
C PRO A 36 -2.17 5.59 -12.95
N VAL A 37 -1.98 6.91 -12.95
CA VAL A 37 -1.55 7.69 -11.78
C VAL A 37 -2.45 8.90 -11.63
N ALA A 38 -3.20 8.96 -10.53
CA ALA A 38 -3.92 10.17 -10.15
C ALA A 38 -2.94 11.23 -9.63
N ARG A 39 -3.16 12.50 -9.99
CA ARG A 39 -2.42 13.67 -9.48
C ARG A 39 -3.40 14.58 -8.74
N GLY A 40 -2.90 15.37 -7.79
CA GLY A 40 -3.70 16.36 -7.10
C GLY A 40 -4.14 17.50 -8.02
N ASP A 41 -5.07 18.32 -7.53
CA ASP A 41 -5.54 19.54 -8.18
C ASP A 41 -4.46 20.65 -8.19
#